data_AF-E9H029-F1
#
_entry.id   AF-E9H029-F1
#
_cell.length_a   1.000
_cell.length_b   1.000
_cell.length_c   1.000
_cell.angle_alpha   90.00
_cell.angle_beta   90.00
_cell.angle_gamma   90.00
#
_symmetry.space_group_name_H-M   'P 1'
#
loop_
_entity.id
_entity.type
_entity.pdbx_description
1 polymer ?
#
loop_
_entity_poly.entity_id
_entity_poly.type
_entity_poly.pdbx_seq_one_letter_code
_entity_poly.pdbx_strand_id
1 'polypeptide(L)'
;EVNERDYQGNTALHYTVLNASEKTVVILSMSGADVTIQNSDGQTVIHLLAFSHDNNLAKHLLAKIPHINLVDDSGHSALALAISHGNEVAVDILLLQEADIKQTDNSGNLMLNIACAGPSIHIARHML
;
A
#
# COMPACT_ATOMS: atom_id res chain seq x y z
N GLU A 1 -5.36 12.25 19.97
CA GLU A 1 -5.76 12.80 18.65
C GLU A 1 -5.63 11.72 17.58
N VAL A 2 -6.47 11.71 16.54
CA VAL A 2 -6.55 10.60 15.54
C VAL A 2 -5.25 10.39 14.75
N ASN A 3 -4.48 11.45 14.59
CA ASN A 3 -3.24 11.49 13.83
C ASN A 3 -1.98 11.41 14.71
N GLU A 4 -2.14 11.02 15.98
CA GLU A 4 -0.98 10.78 16.83
C GLU A 4 -0.10 9.67 16.26
N ARG A 5 1.21 9.90 16.36
CA ARG A 5 2.25 9.01 15.87
C ARG A 5 2.97 8.39 17.06
N ASP A 6 3.21 7.09 16.98
CA ASP A 6 4.07 6.42 17.95
C ASP A 6 5.57 6.69 17.67
N TYR A 7 6.44 5.99 18.40
CA TYR A 7 7.90 6.12 18.26
C TYR A 7 8.43 5.63 16.90
N GLN A 8 7.64 4.86 16.13
CA GLN A 8 7.95 4.44 14.77
C GLN A 8 7.28 5.35 13.73
N GLY A 9 6.62 6.42 14.16
CA GLY A 9 5.90 7.32 13.28
C GLY A 9 4.56 6.77 12.79
N ASN A 10 4.13 5.60 13.25
CA ASN A 10 2.88 4.97 12.84
C ASN A 10 1.70 5.65 13.53
N THR A 11 0.67 5.94 12.75
CA THR A 11 -0.64 6.35 13.27
C THR A 11 -1.52 5.14 13.51
N ALA A 12 -2.64 5.35 14.21
CA ALA A 12 -3.66 4.32 14.34
C ALA A 12 -4.06 3.73 12.96
N LEU A 13 -4.15 4.58 11.92
CA LEU A 13 -4.52 4.17 10.57
C LEU A 13 -3.49 3.21 9.93
N HIS A 14 -2.19 3.36 10.22
CA HIS A 14 -1.17 2.42 9.77
C HIS A 14 -1.43 1.02 10.35
N TYR A 15 -1.73 0.96 11.65
CA TYR A 15 -2.01 -0.30 12.33
C TYR A 15 -3.27 -1.00 11.85
N THR A 16 -4.29 -0.28 11.36
CA THR A 16 -5.49 -0.95 10.82
C THR A 16 -5.26 -1.64 9.50
N VAL A 17 -4.36 -1.11 8.67
CA VAL A 17 -4.03 -1.76 7.40
C VAL A 17 -3.28 -3.07 7.64
N LEU A 18 -2.40 -3.08 8.65
CA LEU A 18 -1.62 -4.25 9.03
C LEU A 18 -2.43 -5.28 9.84
N ASN A 19 -3.44 -4.84 10.60
CA ASN A 19 -4.24 -5.71 11.44
C ASN A 19 -5.68 -5.78 10.93
N ALA A 20 -6.02 -6.87 10.23
CA ALA A 20 -7.34 -7.15 9.66
C ALA A 20 -8.42 -7.51 10.72
N SER A 21 -8.55 -6.77 11.82
CA SER A 21 -9.53 -7.04 12.89
C SER A 21 -10.16 -5.77 13.48
N GLU A 22 -11.22 -5.97 14.28
CA GLU A 22 -12.09 -5.03 15.05
C GLU A 22 -11.66 -3.54 15.18
N LYS A 23 -10.36 -3.26 15.33
CA LYS A 23 -9.77 -1.91 15.23
C LYS A 23 -10.16 -1.18 13.92
N THR A 24 -10.39 -1.89 12.82
CA THR A 24 -10.83 -1.30 11.54
C THR A 24 -12.14 -0.52 11.68
N VAL A 25 -13.08 -1.00 12.51
CA VAL A 25 -14.38 -0.36 12.78
C VAL A 25 -14.18 0.94 13.57
N VAL A 26 -13.27 0.94 14.54
CA VAL A 26 -12.96 2.12 15.37
C VAL A 26 -12.34 3.23 14.51
N ILE A 27 -11.41 2.91 13.62
CA ILE A 27 -10.71 3.92 12.81
C ILE A 27 -11.55 4.43 11.64
N LEU A 28 -12.36 3.58 11.01
CA LEU A 28 -13.32 4.04 9.99
C LEU A 28 -14.33 5.04 10.58
N SER A 29 -14.63 4.93 11.89
CA SER A 29 -15.45 5.89 12.62
C SER A 29 -14.71 7.19 12.99
N MET A 30 -13.39 7.27 12.84
CA MET A 30 -12.62 8.48 13.14
C MET A 30 -12.60 9.42 11.93
N SER A 31 -13.62 10.27 11.82
CA SER A 31 -13.61 11.42 10.91
C SER A 31 -12.35 12.26 11.12
N GLY A 32 -11.46 12.31 10.12
CA GLY A 32 -10.25 13.15 10.14
C GLY A 32 -8.90 12.43 10.19
N ALA A 33 -8.86 11.10 10.10
CA ALA A 33 -7.60 10.37 9.91
C ALA A 33 -6.92 10.80 8.60
N ASP A 34 -5.67 11.24 8.70
CA ASP A 34 -4.86 11.68 7.57
C ASP A 34 -4.14 10.48 6.93
N VAL A 35 -4.48 10.19 5.67
CA VAL A 35 -3.92 9.09 4.87
C VAL A 35 -2.52 9.40 4.32
N THR A 36 -2.06 10.65 4.46
CA THR A 36 -0.79 11.13 3.89
C THR A 36 0.37 11.07 4.88
N ILE A 37 0.10 10.79 6.15
CA ILE A 37 1.14 10.68 7.18
C ILE A 37 2.05 9.50 6.85
N GLN A 38 3.36 9.75 6.88
CA GLN A 38 4.40 8.74 6.72
C GLN A 38 4.87 8.21 8.09
N ASN A 39 5.19 6.93 8.17
CA ASN A 39 5.94 6.36 9.27
C ASN A 39 7.45 6.64 9.15
N SER A 40 8.28 6.00 9.96
CA SER A 40 9.75 6.20 9.94
C SER A 40 10.46 5.61 8.73
N ASP A 41 9.77 4.79 7.93
CA ASP A 41 10.28 4.20 6.69
C ASP A 41 9.81 5.00 5.45
N GLY A 42 9.20 6.17 5.65
CA GLY A 42 8.58 6.96 4.59
C GLY A 42 7.26 6.38 4.07
N GLN A 43 6.76 5.31 4.70
CA GLN A 43 5.56 4.61 4.27
C GLN A 43 4.31 5.30 4.77
N THR A 44 3.42 5.69 3.86
CA THR A 44 2.02 5.99 4.17
C THR A 44 1.16 4.73 4.15
N VAL A 45 -0.11 4.86 4.54
CA VAL A 45 -1.06 3.74 4.58
C VAL A 45 -1.24 3.02 3.25
N ILE A 46 -0.99 3.68 2.11
CA ILE A 46 -1.07 3.02 0.80
C ILE A 46 0.04 1.97 0.63
N HIS A 47 1.26 2.25 1.11
CA HIS A 47 2.36 1.29 1.07
C HIS A 47 2.02 0.05 1.90
N LEU A 48 1.37 0.26 3.04
CA LEU A 48 0.93 -0.83 3.91
C LEU A 48 -0.18 -1.69 3.29
N LEU A 49 -0.95 -1.18 2.32
CA LEU A 49 -1.98 -1.98 1.62
C LEU A 49 -1.39 -3.18 0.88
N ALA A 50 -0.12 -3.10 0.46
CA ALA A 50 0.60 -4.23 -0.11
C ALA A 50 0.62 -5.47 0.80
N PHE A 51 0.54 -5.25 2.11
CA PHE A 51 0.57 -6.28 3.14
C PHE A 51 -0.83 -6.61 3.71
N SER A 52 -1.85 -5.86 3.30
CA SER A 52 -3.21 -6.03 3.81
C SER A 52 -3.86 -7.31 3.29
N HIS A 53 -4.67 -7.92 4.15
CA HIS A 53 -5.58 -9.00 3.78
C HIS A 53 -7.05 -8.55 3.75
N ASP A 54 -7.34 -7.30 4.15
CA ASP A 54 -8.68 -6.72 4.11
C ASP A 54 -8.87 -5.87 2.84
N ASN A 55 -9.41 -6.53 1.82
CA ASN A 55 -9.67 -5.93 0.51
C ASN A 55 -10.72 -4.83 0.54
N ASN A 56 -11.67 -4.88 1.48
CA ASN A 56 -12.70 -3.85 1.59
C ASN A 56 -12.10 -2.59 2.20
N LEU A 57 -11.29 -2.74 3.25
CA LEU A 57 -10.52 -1.64 3.82
C LEU A 57 -9.61 -1.01 2.75
N ALA A 58 -8.92 -1.82 1.96
CA ALA A 58 -8.04 -1.33 0.89
C ALA A 58 -8.78 -0.44 -0.11
N LYS A 59 -9.94 -0.90 -0.62
CA LYS A 59 -10.78 -0.13 -1.54
C LYS A 59 -11.30 1.17 -0.89
N HIS A 60 -11.72 1.11 0.36
CA HIS A 60 -12.20 2.29 1.08
C HIS A 60 -11.11 3.34 1.32
N LEU A 61 -9.88 2.91 1.63
CA LEU A 61 -8.75 3.82 1.83
C LEU A 61 -8.27 4.43 0.52
N LEU A 62 -8.19 3.64 -0.55
CA LEU A 62 -7.75 4.13 -1.86
C LEU A 62 -8.65 5.24 -2.41
N ALA A 63 -9.97 5.15 -2.17
CA ALA A 63 -10.89 6.22 -2.54
C ALA A 63 -10.60 7.57 -1.83
N LYS A 64 -9.82 7.56 -0.75
CA LYS A 64 -9.41 8.76 0.00
C LYS A 64 -7.97 9.18 -0.28
N ILE A 65 -7.18 8.36 -0.98
CA ILE A 65 -5.77 8.63 -1.23
C ILE A 65 -5.64 9.47 -2.52
N PRO A 66 -5.09 10.69 -2.44
CA PRO A 66 -4.98 11.57 -3.61
C PRO A 66 -3.88 11.13 -4.58
N HIS A 67 -2.85 10.44 -4.08
CA HIS A 67 -1.67 10.05 -4.86
C HIS A 67 -1.28 8.61 -4.54
N ILE A 68 -1.42 7.73 -5.52
CA ILE A 68 -1.16 6.29 -5.33
C ILE A 68 0.27 5.86 -5.66
N ASN A 69 0.97 6.66 -6.46
CA ASN A 69 2.32 6.38 -6.95
C ASN A 69 3.40 6.99 -6.04
N LEU A 70 3.05 7.22 -4.77
CA LEU A 70 4.02 7.61 -3.75
C LEU A 70 5.07 6.52 -3.59
N VAL A 71 6.28 6.93 -3.22
CA VAL A 71 7.39 6.03 -2.92
C VAL A 71 7.80 6.22 -1.46
N ASP A 72 8.21 5.13 -0.84
CA ASP A 72 8.79 5.13 0.51
C ASP A 72 10.25 5.61 0.48
N ASP A 73 10.92 5.63 1.64
CA ASP A 73 12.32 6.08 1.73
C ASP A 73 13.29 5.15 0.99
N SER A 74 12.84 3.93 0.67
CA SER A 74 13.54 2.96 -0.17
C SER A 74 13.09 3.02 -1.63
N GLY A 75 12.38 4.07 -2.04
CA GLY A 75 11.92 4.30 -3.41
C GLY A 75 10.90 3.29 -3.91
N HIS A 76 10.27 2.50 -3.04
CA HIS A 76 9.26 1.53 -3.43
C HIS A 76 7.87 2.14 -3.37
N SER A 77 7.11 1.98 -4.44
CA SER A 77 5.67 2.27 -4.42
C SER A 77 4.88 1.14 -3.78
N ALA A 78 3.61 1.43 -3.44
CA ALA A 78 2.70 0.40 -2.93
C ALA A 78 2.57 -0.79 -3.90
N LEU A 79 2.58 -0.53 -5.21
CA LEU A 79 2.55 -1.58 -6.22
C LEU A 79 3.84 -2.41 -6.15
N ALA A 80 5.01 -1.79 -5.97
CA ALA A 80 6.29 -2.50 -5.88
C ALA A 80 6.31 -3.47 -4.71
N LEU A 81 5.86 -2.98 -3.56
CA LEU A 81 5.72 -3.79 -2.36
C LEU A 81 4.71 -4.93 -2.55
N ALA A 82 3.58 -4.71 -3.22
CA ALA A 82 2.57 -5.75 -3.45
C ALA A 82 3.11 -6.87 -4.34
N ILE A 83 3.84 -6.51 -5.41
CA ILE A 83 4.50 -7.46 -6.30
C ILE A 83 5.58 -8.26 -5.55
N SER A 84 6.45 -7.59 -4.81
CA SER A 84 7.55 -8.25 -4.09
C SER A 84 7.04 -9.24 -3.04
N HIS A 85 5.89 -8.95 -2.43
CA HIS A 85 5.25 -9.82 -1.45
C HIS A 85 4.33 -10.88 -2.05
N GLY A 86 4.09 -10.86 -3.37
CA GLY A 86 3.21 -11.83 -4.02
C GLY A 86 1.72 -11.62 -3.72
N ASN A 87 1.31 -10.42 -3.30
CA ASN A 87 -0.09 -10.13 -2.97
C ASN A 87 -0.88 -9.77 -4.24
N GLU A 88 -1.30 -10.81 -4.97
CA GLU A 88 -2.07 -10.68 -6.22
C GLU A 88 -3.30 -9.77 -6.08
N VAL A 89 -4.01 -9.87 -4.96
CA VAL A 89 -5.22 -9.07 -4.74
C VAL A 89 -4.90 -7.59 -4.52
N ALA A 90 -3.83 -7.29 -3.78
CA ALA A 90 -3.38 -5.91 -3.63
C ALA A 90 -2.89 -5.33 -4.96
N VAL A 91 -2.20 -6.12 -5.79
CA VAL A 91 -1.82 -5.71 -7.15
C VAL A 91 -3.06 -5.36 -7.96
N ASP A 92 -4.07 -6.23 -8.00
CA ASP A 92 -5.31 -5.97 -8.73
C ASP A 92 -6.00 -4.69 -8.27
N ILE A 93 -6.10 -4.49 -6.96
CA ILE A 93 -6.73 -3.30 -6.38
C ILE A 93 -5.94 -2.04 -6.74
N LEU A 94 -4.61 -2.07 -6.70
CA LEU A 94 -3.76 -0.93 -7.05
C LEU A 94 -3.82 -0.62 -8.56
N LEU A 95 -3.81 -1.64 -9.42
CA LEU A 95 -3.95 -1.48 -10.87
C LEU A 95 -5.33 -0.93 -11.25
N LEU A 96 -6.40 -1.35 -10.56
CA LEU A 96 -7.74 -0.77 -10.71
C LEU A 96 -7.81 0.71 -10.31
N GLN A 97 -6.82 1.22 -9.58
CA GLN A 97 -6.69 2.63 -9.26
C GLN A 97 -5.69 3.37 -10.16
N GLU A 98 -5.24 2.74 -11.25
CA GLU A 98 -4.30 3.30 -12.23
C GLU A 98 -2.87 3.47 -11.67
N ALA A 99 -2.42 2.54 -10.82
CA ALA A 99 -1.04 2.52 -10.35
C ALA A 99 -0.05 2.41 -11.52
N ASP A 100 1.03 3.18 -11.46
CA ASP A 100 1.98 3.28 -12.56
C ASP A 100 2.89 2.05 -12.64
N ILE A 101 2.59 1.17 -13.60
CA ILE A 101 3.39 -0.01 -13.91
C ILE A 101 4.76 0.32 -14.53
N LYS A 102 5.01 1.57 -14.93
CA LYS A 102 6.29 2.00 -15.52
C LYS A 102 7.28 2.53 -14.50
N GLN A 103 6.88 2.62 -13.23
CA GLN A 103 7.83 2.93 -12.16
C GLN A 103 8.94 1.88 -12.11
N THR A 104 10.07 2.29 -11.57
CA THR A 104 11.21 1.42 -11.31
C THR A 104 11.50 1.38 -9.82
N ASP A 105 12.03 0.26 -9.34
CA ASP A 105 12.64 0.23 -8.00
C ASP A 105 13.91 1.11 -7.95
N ASN A 106 14.52 1.20 -6.77
CA ASN A 106 15.79 1.91 -6.56
C ASN A 106 16.98 1.34 -7.37
N SER A 107 16.84 0.14 -7.92
CA SER A 107 17.84 -0.49 -8.79
C SER A 107 17.58 -0.21 -10.29
N GLY A 108 16.52 0.54 -10.62
CA GLY A 108 16.13 0.83 -11.99
C GLY A 108 15.37 -0.30 -12.68
N ASN A 109 14.91 -1.32 -11.94
CA ASN A 109 14.14 -2.42 -12.52
C ASN A 109 12.68 -2.02 -12.70
N LEU A 110 12.15 -2.21 -13.92
CA LEU A 110 10.74 -2.02 -14.20
C LEU A 110 9.88 -2.98 -13.38
N MET A 111 8.72 -2.52 -12.94
CA MET A 111 7.78 -3.32 -12.15
C MET A 111 7.39 -4.65 -12.80
N LEU A 112 7.22 -4.67 -14.12
CA LEU A 112 6.94 -5.92 -14.86
C LEU A 112 8.09 -6.93 -14.72
N ASN A 113 9.35 -6.48 -14.68
CA ASN A 113 10.50 -7.36 -14.49
C ASN A 113 10.50 -7.94 -13.07
N ILE A 114 10.16 -7.12 -12.07
CA ILE A 114 10.02 -7.55 -10.68
C ILE A 114 8.89 -8.58 -10.57
N ALA A 115 7.77 -8.39 -11.27
CA ALA A 115 6.67 -9.36 -11.30
C ALA A 115 7.07 -10.70 -11.92
N CYS A 116 7.81 -10.68 -13.02
CA CYS A 116 8.31 -11.90 -13.66
C CYS A 116 9.34 -12.67 -12.81
N ALA A 117 10.14 -11.96 -12.00
CA ALA A 117 11.11 -12.55 -11.07
C ALA A 117 10.51 -12.86 -9.70
N GLY A 118 9.30 -12.38 -9.44
CA GLY A 118 8.62 -12.45 -8.16
C GLY A 118 8.03 -13.83 -7.85
N PRO A 119 7.42 -13.96 -6.65
CA PRO A 119 6.89 -15.24 -6.18
C PRO A 119 5.65 -15.74 -6.94
N SER A 120 4.96 -14.87 -7.69
CA SER A 120 3.78 -15.26 -8.48
C SER A 120 3.87 -14.80 -9.94
N ILE A 121 3.86 -15.79 -10.83
CA ILE A 121 3.76 -15.57 -12.28
C ILE A 121 2.41 -14.97 -12.70
N HIS A 122 1.36 -15.12 -11.87
CA HIS A 122 0.05 -14.55 -12.17
C HIS A 122 0.12 -13.03 -12.13
N ILE A 123 0.86 -12.44 -11.19
CA ILE A 123 1.04 -10.98 -11.06
C ILE A 123 1.49 -10.37 -12.38
N ALA A 124 2.45 -10.99 -13.07
CA ALA A 124 2.90 -10.52 -14.37
C ALA A 124 1.78 -10.53 -15.42
N ARG A 125 0.82 -11.46 -15.35
CA ARG A 125 -0.36 -11.49 -16.24
C ARG A 125 -1.37 -10.40 -15.91
N HIS A 126 -1.50 -10.02 -14.63
CA HIS A 126 -2.38 -8.93 -14.22
C HIS A 126 -1.87 -7.54 -14.69
N MET A 127 -0.58 -7.44 -15.01
CA MET A 127 0.07 -6.21 -15.48
C MET A 127 0.13 -6.06 -17.01
N LEU A 128 -0.37 -7.03 -17.79
CA LEU A 128 -0.40 -7.05 -19.26
C LEU A 128 -1.80 -6.74 -19.80
#